data_AF-A0A7W0QMI9-F1
#
_entry.id   AF-A0A7W0QMI9-F1
#
_cell.length_a   1.000
_cell.length_b   1.000
_cell.length_c   1.000
_cell.angle_alpha   90.00
_cell.angle_beta   90.00
_cell.angle_gamma   90.00
#
_symmetry.space_group_name_H-M   'P 1'
#
loop_
_entity.id
_entity.type
_entity.pdbx_description
1 polymer ?
#
loop_
_entity_poly.entity_id
_entity_poly.type
_entity_poly.pdbx_seq_one_letter_code
_entity_poly.pdbx_strand_id
1 'polypeptide(L)'
;MLTGTSREAVAEFLGTFVLIVFGVGVVAQRVLSSDANGSYLAINLGWGLAVMLGVYTAGGVSGAHLNPAVTIALAVTRGFPWPKV
;
A
#
# COMPACT_ATOMS: atom_id res chain seq x y z
N MET A 1 22.06 6.45 -15.22
CA MET A 1 20.75 6.91 -14.68
C MET A 1 19.77 5.77 -14.84
N LEU A 2 19.14 5.30 -13.76
CA LEU A 2 18.06 4.32 -13.86
C LEU A 2 16.82 5.01 -14.42
N THR A 3 16.48 4.71 -15.66
CA THR A 3 15.29 5.23 -16.34
C THR A 3 14.03 4.73 -15.65
N GLY A 4 13.01 5.59 -15.50
CA GLY A 4 11.69 5.23 -14.99
C GLY A 4 11.46 5.41 -13.48
N THR A 5 12.50 5.63 -12.68
CA THR A 5 12.41 5.69 -11.20
C THR A 5 11.40 6.73 -10.70
N SER A 6 11.32 7.92 -11.30
CA SER A 6 10.33 8.94 -10.89
C SER A 6 8.89 8.48 -11.08
N ARG A 7 8.61 7.70 -12.13
CA ARG A 7 7.26 7.19 -12.42
C ARG A 7 6.87 6.07 -11.46
N GLU A 8 7.83 5.20 -11.13
CA GLU A 8 7.67 4.15 -10.12
C GLU A 8 7.44 4.74 -8.72
N ALA A 9 8.21 5.77 -8.33
CA ALA A 9 8.04 6.45 -7.04
C ALA A 9 6.66 7.11 -6.89
N VAL A 10 6.15 7.77 -7.95
CA VAL A 10 4.80 8.32 -7.94
C VAL A 10 3.74 7.22 -7.84
N ALA A 11 3.94 6.08 -8.52
CA ALA A 11 3.03 4.94 -8.42
C ALA A 11 3.02 4.35 -7.00
N GLU A 12 4.18 4.14 -6.38
CA GLU A 12 4.31 3.68 -4.98
C GLU A 12 3.65 4.65 -4.00
N PHE A 13 3.85 5.97 -4.19
CA PHE A 13 3.19 6.99 -3.38
C PHE A 13 1.67 6.91 -3.48
N LEU A 14 1.12 6.88 -4.70
CA LEU A 14 -0.33 6.81 -4.92
C LEU A 14 -0.93 5.49 -4.41
N GLY A 15 -0.27 4.36 -4.65
CA GLY A 15 -0.71 3.07 -4.13
C GLY A 15 -0.71 3.01 -2.60
N THR A 16 0.32 3.57 -1.96
CA THR A 16 0.42 3.64 -0.50
C THR A 16 -0.62 4.62 0.07
N PHE A 17 -0.86 5.75 -0.61
CA PHE A 17 -1.92 6.69 -0.24
C PHE A 17 -3.30 6.03 -0.26
N VAL A 18 -3.64 5.29 -1.32
CA VAL A 18 -4.88 4.51 -1.42
C VAL A 18 -4.98 3.51 -0.26
N LEU A 19 -3.92 2.72 -0.03
CA LEU A 19 -3.86 1.76 1.07
C LEU A 19 -4.15 2.41 2.43
N ILE A 20 -3.52 3.55 2.72
CA ILE A 20 -3.65 4.23 4.02
C ILE A 20 -5.00 4.94 4.15
N VAL A 21 -5.50 5.60 3.11
CA VAL A 21 -6.80 6.31 3.18
C VAL A 21 -7.93 5.32 3.50
N PHE A 22 -7.97 4.17 2.83
CA PHE A 22 -9.00 3.17 3.10
C PHE A 22 -8.76 2.41 4.42
N GLY A 23 -7.51 1.99 4.69
CA GLY A 23 -7.16 1.26 5.91
C GLY A 23 -7.36 2.07 7.18
N VAL A 24 -6.90 3.33 7.20
CA VAL A 24 -7.13 4.23 8.33
C VAL A 24 -8.58 4.71 8.36
N GLY A 25 -9.23 4.90 7.21
CA GLY A 25 -10.64 5.28 7.14
C GLY A 25 -11.57 4.30 7.84
N VAL A 26 -11.39 2.99 7.65
CA VAL A 26 -12.21 1.98 8.33
C VAL A 26 -11.96 1.93 9.84
N VAL A 27 -10.72 2.20 10.29
CA VAL A 27 -10.40 2.34 11.71
C VAL A 27 -11.03 3.61 12.29
N ALA A 28 -10.93 4.73 11.57
CA ALA A 28 -11.50 6.01 11.98
C ALA A 28 -13.03 5.94 12.10
N GLN A 29 -13.72 5.25 11.18
CA GLN A 29 -15.16 5.00 11.27
C GLN A 29 -15.54 4.40 12.62
N ARG A 30 -14.74 3.46 13.13
CA ARG A 30 -15.00 2.78 14.39
C ARG A 30 -14.61 3.60 15.61
N VAL A 31 -13.39 4.13 15.62
CA VAL A 31 -12.85 4.86 16.78
C VAL A 31 -13.62 6.17 16.99
N LEU A 32 -13.87 6.94 15.93
CA LEU A 32 -14.53 8.24 16.03
C LEU A 32 -16.04 8.11 16.29
N SER A 33 -16.64 6.94 16.02
CA SER A 33 -18.02 6.66 16.39
C SER A 33 -18.17 6.04 17.77
N SER A 34 -17.09 5.92 18.56
CA SER A 34 -17.11 5.23 19.86
C SER A 34 -17.69 3.81 19.76
N ASP A 35 -17.19 3.03 18.79
CA ASP A 35 -17.62 1.66 18.49
C ASP A 35 -19.07 1.51 17.99
N ALA A 36 -19.80 2.61 17.72
CA ALA A 36 -21.16 2.54 17.20
C ALA A 36 -21.22 2.10 15.72
N ASN A 37 -20.19 2.39 14.92
CA ASN A 37 -20.11 2.03 13.51
C ASN A 37 -18.88 1.18 13.18
N GLY A 38 -19.06 0.15 12.35
CA GLY A 38 -17.96 -0.71 11.90
C GLY A 38 -17.56 -1.77 12.93
N SER A 39 -17.30 -2.99 12.47
CA SER A 39 -16.90 -4.12 13.30
C SER A 39 -15.42 -4.45 13.14
N TYR A 40 -14.85 -5.29 14.02
CA TYR A 40 -13.50 -5.84 13.80
C TYR A 40 -13.36 -6.55 12.45
N LEU A 41 -14.40 -7.28 12.02
CA LEU A 41 -14.42 -7.92 10.71
C LEU A 41 -14.35 -6.88 9.57
N ALA A 42 -15.09 -5.76 9.70
CA ALA A 42 -15.04 -4.68 8.74
C ALA A 42 -13.63 -4.06 8.64
N ILE A 43 -12.92 -3.91 9.77
CA ILE A 43 -11.52 -3.44 9.77
C ILE A 43 -10.62 -4.43 9.02
N ASN A 44 -10.72 -5.72 9.31
CA ASN A 44 -9.89 -6.75 8.66
C ASN A 44 -10.12 -6.78 7.13
N LEU A 45 -11.39 -6.80 6.70
CA LEU A 45 -11.74 -6.77 5.28
C LEU A 45 -11.36 -5.44 4.64
N GLY A 46 -11.55 -4.32 5.34
CA GLY A 46 -11.21 -2.99 4.87
C GLY A 46 -9.72 -2.84 4.57
N TRP A 47 -8.85 -3.32 5.47
CA TRP A 47 -7.40 -3.35 5.21
C TRP A 47 -7.02 -4.27 4.06
N GLY A 48 -7.61 -5.47 3.97
CA GLY A 48 -7.35 -6.40 2.87
C GLY A 48 -7.74 -5.82 1.50
N LEU A 49 -8.91 -5.19 1.42
CA LEU A 49 -9.37 -4.50 0.22
C LEU A 49 -8.53 -3.24 -0.08
N ALA A 50 -8.09 -2.50 0.93
CA ALA A 50 -7.22 -1.35 0.76
C ALA A 50 -5.88 -1.74 0.13
N VAL A 51 -5.28 -2.87 0.55
CA VAL A 51 -4.08 -3.44 -0.09
C VAL A 51 -4.37 -3.80 -1.54
N MET A 52 -5.47 -4.52 -1.82
CA MET A 52 -5.84 -4.90 -3.19
C MET A 52 -5.96 -3.67 -4.11
N LEU A 53 -6.63 -2.61 -3.64
CA LEU A 53 -6.79 -1.37 -4.39
C LEU A 53 -5.46 -0.65 -4.60
N GLY A 54 -4.59 -0.62 -3.59
CA GLY A 54 -3.23 -0.12 -3.73
C GLY A 54 -2.45 -0.88 -4.81
N VAL A 55 -2.55 -2.21 -4.84
CA VAL A 55 -1.91 -3.05 -5.86
C VAL A 55 -2.45 -2.76 -7.25
N TYR A 56 -3.77 -2.60 -7.43
CA TYR A 56 -4.34 -2.21 -8.72
C TYR A 56 -3.94 -0.79 -9.16
N THR A 57 -3.64 0.10 -8.20
CA THR A 57 -3.19 1.46 -8.48
C THR A 57 -1.74 1.49 -8.99
N ALA A 58 -0.83 0.74 -8.35
CA ALA A 58 0.61 0.86 -8.61
C ALA A 58 1.22 -0.31 -9.42
N GLY A 59 0.55 -1.47 -9.47
CA GLY A 59 1.14 -2.74 -9.90
C GLY A 59 1.65 -2.74 -11.34
N GLY A 60 0.93 -2.08 -12.25
CA GLY A 60 1.33 -1.96 -13.65
C GLY A 60 2.55 -1.04 -13.90
N VAL A 61 3.02 -0.30 -12.89
CA VAL A 61 4.10 0.68 -13.03
C VAL A 61 5.32 0.30 -12.17
N SER A 62 5.14 0.06 -10.88
CA SER A 62 6.24 -0.20 -9.93
C SER A 62 6.35 -1.65 -9.48
N GLY A 63 5.34 -2.47 -9.72
CA GLY A 63 5.19 -3.79 -9.09
C GLY A 63 4.47 -3.74 -7.73
N ALA A 64 4.02 -2.56 -7.29
CA ALA A 64 3.23 -2.34 -6.08
C ALA A 64 3.84 -2.96 -4.82
N HIS A 65 5.01 -2.47 -4.41
CA HIS A 65 5.60 -2.90 -3.14
C HIS A 65 4.78 -2.38 -1.95
N LEU A 66 4.41 -1.09 -2.01
CA LEU A 66 3.56 -0.35 -1.06
C LEU A 66 4.03 -0.43 0.40
N ASN A 67 5.24 -0.93 0.62
CA ASN A 67 5.79 -1.29 1.91
C ASN A 67 7.32 -1.42 1.80
N PRO A 68 8.09 -0.64 2.57
CA PRO A 68 9.55 -0.74 2.58
C PRO A 68 10.07 -2.15 2.90
N ALA A 69 9.41 -2.92 3.77
CA ALA A 69 9.81 -4.28 4.09
C ALA A 69 9.68 -5.22 2.88
N VAL A 70 8.65 -5.03 2.05
CA VAL A 70 8.47 -5.78 0.80
C VAL A 70 9.56 -5.40 -0.21
N THR A 71 9.84 -4.10 -0.36
CA THR A 71 10.94 -3.62 -1.22
C THR A 71 12.28 -4.25 -0.84
N ILE A 72 12.62 -4.25 0.45
CA ILE A 72 13.86 -4.85 0.95
C ILE A 72 13.87 -6.36 0.72
N ALA A 73 12.76 -7.06 1.01
CA ALA A 73 12.67 -8.50 0.80
C ALA A 73 12.89 -8.87 -0.68
N LEU A 74 12.32 -8.10 -1.60
CA LEU A 74 12.50 -8.31 -3.04
C LEU A 74 13.93 -7.97 -3.50
N ALA A 75 14.58 -6.96 -2.91
CA ALA A 75 15.98 -6.64 -3.19
C ALA A 75 16.93 -7.76 -2.76
N VAL A 76 16.67 -8.38 -1.60
CA VAL A 76 17.47 -9.48 -1.05
C VAL A 76 17.22 -10.80 -1.79
N THR A 77 15.96 -11.12 -2.10
CA THR A 77 15.58 -12.48 -2.52
C THR A 77 15.19 -12.62 -3.99
N ARG A 78 14.83 -11.52 -4.66
CA ARG A 78 14.30 -11.53 -6.04
C ARG A 78 15.06 -10.62 -7.01
N GLY A 79 16.17 -10.02 -6.58
CA GLY A 79 17.03 -9.19 -7.42
C GLY A 79 16.44 -7.83 -7.78
N PHE A 80 15.54 -7.27 -6.95
CA PHE A 80 15.10 -5.90 -7.14
C PHE A 80 16.30 -4.92 -7.03
N PRO A 81 16.45 -3.94 -7.95
CA PRO A 81 17.66 -3.12 -7.99
C PRO A 81 17.85 -2.30 -6.71
N TRP A 82 18.96 -2.51 -6.00
CA TRP A 82 19.32 -1.76 -4.79
C TRP A 82 19.26 -0.24 -4.91
N PRO A 83 19.64 0.40 -6.03
CA PRO A 83 19.54 1.85 -6.13
C PRO A 83 18.09 2.38 -6.27
N LYS A 84 17.08 1.49 -6.30
CA LYS A 84 15.65 1.83 -6.29
C LYS A 84 14.95 1.49 -4.95
N VAL A 85 15.70 0.98 -3.97
CA VAL A 85 15.19 0.63 -2.63
C VAL A 85 14.97 1.87 -1.79
#